data_AF-A0A536X3H1-F1
#
_entry.id   AF-A0A536X3H1-F1
#
_cell.length_a   1.000
_cell.length_b   1.000
_cell.length_c   1.000
_cell.angle_alpha   90.00
_cell.angle_beta   90.00
_cell.angle_gamma   90.00
#
_symmetry.space_group_name_H-M   'P 1'
#
loop_
_entity.id
_entity.type
_entity.pdbx_description
1 polymer ?
#
loop_
_entity_poly.entity_id
_entity_poly.type
_entity_poly.pdbx_seq_one_letter_code
_entity_poly.pdbx_strand_id
1 'polypeptide(L)'
;MRRCAALFAALIVAAVSLGARADDGVPNVIAIVVQDQAALRAAPRDAAQQQAQLWQGDALEIRGERLDYVQVYDHRRERAGFVLASQVRRVSLAPSDAPELLAVLRFLRDQPGAEALGIAYAAAYLRAAPAAAINAEPFDALGQMADRLASRASMRQGKSNDAALAAHLEVVAAYGVRLTSFERAGRMQLCYDGDAFARVLATPAASAEQRAHAALALTKHECVDPAMPALDRRRVDEARADLLDRVVVVALPPTLKN
;
A
#
# COMPACT_ATOMS: atom_id res chain seq x y z
N MET A 1 25.10 -20.48 -72.26
CA MET A 1 25.60 -21.78 -71.72
C MET A 1 26.21 -21.52 -70.35
N ARG A 2 25.82 -22.32 -69.33
CA ARG A 2 26.42 -22.48 -67.97
C ARG A 2 26.34 -21.25 -67.04
N ARG A 3 25.40 -21.18 -66.07
CA ARG A 3 25.31 -21.83 -64.74
C ARG A 3 26.50 -21.52 -63.80
N CYS A 4 26.20 -20.86 -62.67
CA CYS A 4 26.73 -21.07 -61.28
C CYS A 4 26.40 -19.81 -60.43
N ALA A 5 25.41 -19.85 -59.52
CA ALA A 5 25.52 -20.19 -58.09
C ALA A 5 25.21 -18.91 -57.27
N ALA A 6 23.95 -18.68 -56.86
CA ALA A 6 23.39 -19.10 -55.57
C ALA A 6 24.16 -18.57 -54.35
N LEU A 7 23.66 -17.50 -53.72
CA LEU A 7 23.73 -17.33 -52.26
C LEU A 7 22.48 -16.60 -51.76
N PHE A 8 21.58 -17.40 -51.18
CA PHE A 8 20.46 -17.00 -50.37
C PHE A 8 20.97 -16.45 -49.04
N ALA A 9 20.61 -15.21 -48.70
CA ALA A 9 20.68 -14.72 -47.32
C ALA A 9 19.25 -14.46 -46.85
N ALA A 10 18.61 -15.50 -46.33
CA ALA A 10 17.33 -15.39 -45.65
C ALA A 10 17.57 -14.80 -44.25
N LEU A 11 17.25 -13.52 -44.08
CA LEU A 11 17.23 -12.87 -42.78
C LEU A 11 15.94 -13.30 -42.05
N ILE A 12 16.04 -14.36 -41.24
CA ILE A 12 14.98 -14.77 -40.33
C ILE A 12 14.96 -13.75 -39.18
N VAL A 13 14.01 -12.83 -39.22
CA VAL A 13 13.64 -12.00 -38.06
C VAL A 13 12.97 -12.93 -37.06
N ALA A 14 13.72 -13.36 -36.06
CA ALA A 14 13.16 -14.03 -34.88
C ALA A 14 12.30 -13.01 -34.12
N ALA A 15 10.99 -13.15 -34.24
CA ALA A 15 10.04 -12.45 -33.38
C ALA A 15 10.27 -12.90 -31.93
N VAL A 16 10.86 -12.03 -31.12
CA VAL A 16 10.87 -12.17 -29.67
C VAL A 16 9.43 -11.96 -29.20
N SER A 17 8.69 -13.05 -29.05
CA SER A 17 7.44 -13.06 -28.31
C SER A 17 7.77 -12.75 -26.85
N LEU A 18 7.46 -11.52 -26.42
CA LEU A 18 7.35 -11.17 -25.00
C LEU A 18 6.41 -12.19 -24.35
N GLY A 19 6.96 -12.99 -23.42
CA GLY A 19 6.20 -13.96 -22.67
C GLY A 19 5.05 -13.28 -21.94
N ALA A 20 3.83 -13.67 -22.30
CA ALA A 20 2.69 -13.55 -21.41
C ALA A 20 3.06 -14.28 -20.12
N ARG A 21 3.01 -13.58 -18.98
CA ARG A 21 3.09 -14.24 -17.68
C ARG A 21 1.96 -15.26 -17.60
N ALA A 22 2.31 -16.46 -17.15
CA ALA A 22 1.33 -17.44 -16.74
C ALA A 22 0.38 -16.79 -15.70
N ASP A 23 -0.90 -17.03 -15.87
CA ASP A 23 -1.97 -16.62 -14.96
C ASP A 23 -1.77 -17.42 -13.66
N ASP A 24 -1.25 -16.80 -12.60
CA ASP A 24 -0.85 -17.45 -11.34
C ASP A 24 -2.05 -17.98 -10.50
N GLY A 25 -3.20 -18.24 -11.12
CA GLY A 25 -4.45 -18.66 -10.45
C GLY A 25 -5.03 -17.61 -9.50
N VAL A 26 -4.44 -16.40 -9.51
CA VAL A 26 -4.91 -15.26 -8.75
C VAL A 26 -6.16 -14.71 -9.42
N PRO A 27 -7.27 -14.52 -8.69
CA PRO A 27 -8.44 -13.85 -9.26
C PRO A 27 -8.04 -12.44 -9.70
N ASN A 28 -8.17 -12.18 -11.00
CA ASN A 28 -7.88 -10.89 -11.62
C ASN A 28 -8.85 -9.79 -11.17
N VAL A 29 -9.89 -10.12 -10.39
CA VAL A 29 -10.81 -9.15 -9.80
C VAL A 29 -10.99 -9.47 -8.32
N ILE A 30 -10.81 -8.46 -7.48
CA ILE A 30 -11.03 -8.52 -6.03
C ILE A 30 -12.09 -7.53 -5.60
N ALA A 31 -12.63 -7.70 -4.41
CA ALA A 31 -13.51 -6.73 -3.76
C ALA A 31 -12.72 -6.03 -2.64
N ILE A 32 -12.62 -4.71 -2.70
CA ILE A 32 -12.09 -3.88 -1.61
C ILE A 32 -13.27 -3.29 -0.84
N VAL A 33 -13.32 -3.51 0.48
CA VAL A 33 -14.33 -2.91 1.34
C VAL A 33 -14.10 -1.40 1.40
N VAL A 34 -15.14 -0.60 1.11
CA VAL A 34 -15.05 0.88 1.04
C VAL A 34 -15.68 1.59 2.22
N GLN A 35 -16.30 0.85 3.14
CA GLN A 35 -16.97 1.39 4.34
C GLN A 35 -16.49 0.67 5.58
N ASP A 36 -16.40 1.40 6.68
CA ASP A 36 -16.20 0.79 7.99
C ASP A 36 -17.45 0.00 8.41
N GLN A 37 -17.23 -1.06 9.18
CA GLN A 37 -18.30 -1.90 9.72
C GLN A 37 -19.18 -2.56 8.64
N ALA A 38 -18.59 -3.02 7.54
CA ALA A 38 -19.27 -3.89 6.57
C ALA A 38 -19.47 -5.31 7.15
N ALA A 39 -20.67 -5.87 7.02
CA ALA A 39 -21.00 -7.17 7.62
C ALA A 39 -20.73 -8.31 6.65
N LEU A 40 -19.87 -9.27 7.06
CA LEU A 40 -19.73 -10.55 6.36
C LEU A 40 -20.80 -11.52 6.89
N ARG A 41 -21.74 -11.92 6.04
CA ARG A 41 -22.91 -12.73 6.43
C ARG A 41 -22.86 -14.14 5.89
N ALA A 42 -23.46 -15.09 6.61
CA ALA A 42 -23.54 -16.49 6.18
C ALA A 42 -24.46 -16.74 4.96
N ALA A 43 -25.37 -15.82 4.64
CA ALA A 43 -26.28 -15.91 3.51
C ALA A 43 -26.60 -14.52 2.94
N PRO A 44 -27.03 -14.41 1.66
CA PRO A 44 -27.28 -13.12 1.00
C PRO A 44 -28.66 -12.56 1.37
N ARG A 45 -28.80 -12.15 2.63
CA ARG A 45 -29.97 -11.46 3.20
C ARG A 45 -29.58 -10.77 4.50
N ASP A 46 -30.20 -9.65 4.83
CA ASP A 46 -29.80 -8.84 5.99
C ASP A 46 -30.03 -9.52 7.34
N ALA A 47 -31.07 -10.36 7.44
CA ALA A 47 -31.35 -11.14 8.64
C ALA A 47 -30.41 -12.34 8.83
N ALA A 48 -29.49 -12.61 7.90
CA ALA A 48 -28.52 -13.69 8.06
C ALA A 48 -27.50 -13.38 9.17
N GLN A 49 -27.08 -14.42 9.87
CA GLN A 49 -26.05 -14.32 10.91
C GLN A 49 -24.79 -13.63 10.35
N GLN A 50 -24.33 -12.61 11.07
CA GLN A 50 -23.04 -11.97 10.82
C GLN A 50 -21.93 -12.88 11.36
N GLN A 51 -21.01 -13.26 10.47
CA GLN A 51 -19.85 -14.10 10.78
C GLN A 51 -18.64 -13.28 11.18
N ALA A 52 -18.47 -12.10 10.56
CA ALA A 52 -17.38 -11.18 10.85
C ALA A 52 -17.78 -9.73 10.56
N GLN A 53 -17.02 -8.81 11.15
CA GLN A 53 -17.05 -7.39 10.81
C GLN A 53 -15.82 -7.08 9.96
N LEU A 54 -16.06 -6.51 8.78
CA LEU A 54 -15.05 -6.03 7.85
C LEU A 54 -14.92 -4.51 7.95
N TRP A 55 -13.76 -4.00 7.58
CA TRP A 55 -13.40 -2.60 7.68
C TRP A 55 -12.87 -2.07 6.36
N GLN A 56 -12.88 -0.74 6.19
CA GLN A 56 -12.41 -0.17 4.94
C GLN A 56 -10.96 -0.58 4.65
N GLY A 57 -10.69 -0.92 3.39
CA GLY A 57 -9.41 -1.46 2.96
C GLY A 57 -9.28 -2.98 3.08
N ASP A 58 -10.24 -3.71 3.64
CA ASP A 58 -10.23 -5.18 3.55
C ASP A 58 -10.32 -5.64 2.09
N ALA A 59 -9.39 -6.49 1.65
CA ALA A 59 -9.41 -7.13 0.33
C ALA A 59 -9.98 -8.54 0.41
N LEU A 60 -10.92 -8.82 -0.47
CA LEU A 60 -11.69 -10.05 -0.51
C LEU A 60 -11.62 -10.67 -1.89
N GLU A 61 -11.50 -11.98 -1.95
CA GLU A 61 -11.65 -12.72 -3.20
C GLU A 61 -13.13 -12.84 -3.55
N ILE A 62 -13.49 -12.53 -4.79
CA ILE A 62 -14.85 -12.69 -5.30
C ILE A 62 -15.05 -14.13 -5.76
N ARG A 63 -16.07 -14.81 -5.23
CA ARG A 63 -16.44 -16.19 -5.58
C ARG A 63 -17.73 -16.29 -6.38
N GLY A 64 -18.56 -15.24 -6.35
CA GLY A 64 -19.83 -15.20 -7.06
C GLY A 64 -20.68 -14.01 -6.66
N GLU A 65 -21.90 -13.96 -7.18
CA GLU A 65 -22.87 -12.90 -6.90
C GLU A 65 -24.27 -13.49 -6.80
N ARG A 66 -25.05 -13.00 -5.85
CA ARG A 66 -26.43 -13.43 -5.65
C ARG A 66 -27.25 -12.30 -5.05
N LEU A 67 -28.28 -11.87 -5.78
CA LEU A 67 -29.07 -10.67 -5.44
C LEU A 67 -28.11 -9.46 -5.31
N ASP A 68 -28.31 -8.61 -4.30
CA ASP A 68 -27.46 -7.45 -4.02
C ASP A 68 -26.20 -7.79 -3.18
N TYR A 69 -25.82 -9.07 -3.12
CA TYR A 69 -24.66 -9.53 -2.36
C TYR A 69 -23.61 -10.14 -3.25
N VAL A 70 -22.35 -9.84 -2.91
CA VAL A 70 -21.18 -10.49 -3.47
C VAL A 70 -20.79 -11.64 -2.54
N GLN A 71 -20.67 -12.84 -3.09
CA GLN A 71 -20.09 -13.97 -2.40
C GLN A 71 -18.58 -13.82 -2.41
N VAL A 72 -17.98 -13.83 -1.23
CA VAL A 72 -16.57 -13.50 -1.04
C VAL A 72 -15.86 -14.49 -0.14
N TYR A 73 -14.54 -14.52 -0.25
CA TYR A 73 -13.64 -15.20 0.67
C TYR A 73 -12.64 -14.19 1.25
N ASP A 74 -12.67 -14.02 2.58
CA ASP A 74 -11.66 -13.26 3.32
C ASP A 74 -10.49 -14.20 3.65
N HIS A 75 -9.36 -14.02 2.96
CA HIS A 75 -8.14 -14.81 3.17
C HIS A 75 -7.51 -14.57 4.53
N ARG A 76 -7.64 -13.36 5.11
CA ARG A 76 -7.05 -13.03 6.41
C ARG A 76 -7.74 -13.77 7.55
N ARG A 77 -9.06 -13.96 7.43
CA ARG A 77 -9.88 -14.64 8.44
C ARG A 77 -10.22 -16.08 8.07
N GLU A 78 -9.81 -16.52 6.89
CA GLU A 78 -10.13 -17.81 6.28
C GLU A 78 -11.65 -18.10 6.27
N ARG A 79 -12.44 -17.08 5.94
CA ARG A 79 -13.90 -17.13 6.04
C ARG A 79 -14.59 -16.76 4.74
N ALA A 80 -15.47 -17.65 4.28
CA ALA A 80 -16.41 -17.38 3.20
C ALA A 80 -17.68 -16.73 3.73
N GLY A 81 -18.29 -15.84 2.94
CA GLY A 81 -19.59 -15.26 3.26
C GLY A 81 -20.11 -14.36 2.15
N PHE A 82 -21.06 -13.52 2.50
CA PHE A 82 -21.73 -12.56 1.63
C PHE A 82 -21.60 -11.15 2.20
N VAL A 83 -21.26 -10.19 1.34
CA VAL A 83 -21.20 -8.76 1.67
C VAL A 83 -22.10 -8.00 0.70
N LEU A 84 -22.76 -6.94 1.16
CA LEU A 84 -23.56 -6.09 0.30
C LEU A 84 -22.70 -5.47 -0.80
N ALA A 85 -23.18 -5.50 -2.05
CA ALA A 85 -22.45 -4.95 -3.20
C ALA A 85 -22.16 -3.45 -3.03
N SER A 86 -23.00 -2.70 -2.31
CA SER A 86 -22.80 -1.28 -2.01
C SER A 86 -21.66 -0.99 -1.02
N GLN A 87 -21.19 -2.00 -0.28
CA GLN A 87 -20.13 -1.86 0.74
C GLN A 87 -18.73 -2.21 0.20
N VAL A 88 -18.65 -2.72 -1.03
CA VAL A 88 -17.40 -3.11 -1.67
C VAL A 88 -17.26 -2.46 -3.04
N ARG A 89 -16.02 -2.14 -3.42
CA ARG A 89 -15.66 -1.79 -4.79
C ARG A 89 -14.99 -3.00 -5.43
N ARG A 90 -15.51 -3.43 -6.58
CA ARG A 90 -14.82 -4.41 -7.42
C ARG A 90 -13.67 -3.72 -8.13
N VAL A 91 -12.52 -4.36 -8.09
CA VAL A 91 -11.26 -3.83 -8.58
C VAL A 91 -10.59 -4.90 -9.42
N SER A 92 -10.28 -4.55 -10.66
CA SER A 92 -9.45 -5.37 -11.53
C SER A 92 -7.98 -5.19 -11.19
N LEU A 93 -7.25 -6.29 -11.22
CA LEU A 93 -5.80 -6.37 -11.04
C LEU A 93 -5.09 -6.59 -12.38
N ALA A 94 -5.80 -6.43 -13.49
CA ALA A 94 -5.20 -6.46 -14.81
C ALA A 94 -4.26 -5.26 -14.99
N PRO A 95 -3.11 -5.45 -15.68
CA PRO A 95 -2.17 -4.36 -15.93
C PRO A 95 -2.75 -3.14 -16.65
N SER A 96 -3.78 -3.33 -17.48
CA SER A 96 -4.47 -2.23 -18.18
C SER A 96 -5.20 -1.27 -17.23
N ASP A 97 -5.59 -1.76 -16.06
CA ASP A 97 -6.45 -1.03 -15.12
C ASP A 97 -5.64 -0.38 -13.98
N ALA A 98 -4.33 -0.64 -13.93
CA ALA A 98 -3.41 -0.04 -12.97
C ALA A 98 -3.45 1.51 -12.94
N PRO A 99 -3.57 2.24 -14.06
CA PRO A 99 -3.69 3.69 -14.02
C PRO A 99 -4.94 4.20 -13.26
N GLU A 100 -6.06 3.47 -13.32
CA GLU A 100 -7.28 3.81 -12.57
C GLU A 100 -7.05 3.64 -11.07
N LEU A 101 -6.39 2.55 -10.66
CA LEU A 101 -6.00 2.31 -9.28
C LEU A 101 -5.12 3.42 -8.72
N LEU A 102 -4.15 3.89 -9.53
CA LEU A 102 -3.28 5.00 -9.15
C LEU A 102 -4.04 6.31 -9.01
N ALA A 103 -5.04 6.56 -9.86
CA ALA A 103 -5.89 7.75 -9.74
C ALA A 103 -6.70 7.76 -8.42
N VAL A 104 -7.26 6.61 -8.02
CA VAL A 104 -7.95 6.48 -6.73
C VAL A 104 -6.98 6.64 -5.56
N LEU A 105 -5.78 6.05 -5.65
CA LEU A 105 -4.74 6.22 -4.64
C LEU A 105 -4.39 7.71 -4.44
N ARG A 106 -4.18 8.47 -5.53
CA ARG A 106 -3.90 9.91 -5.49
C ARG A 106 -5.00 10.68 -4.77
N PHE A 107 -6.26 10.34 -5.02
CA PHE A 107 -7.40 10.95 -4.35
C PHE A 107 -7.41 10.64 -2.84
N LEU A 108 -7.15 9.39 -2.46
CA LEU A 108 -7.18 8.95 -1.06
C LEU A 108 -5.97 9.41 -0.23
N ARG A 109 -4.82 9.64 -0.87
CA ARG A 109 -3.56 10.02 -0.21
C ARG A 109 -3.75 11.15 0.80
N ASP A 110 -4.49 12.18 0.41
CA ASP A 110 -4.63 13.42 1.17
C ASP A 110 -5.92 13.43 2.03
N GLN A 111 -6.68 12.33 2.09
CA GLN A 111 -7.91 12.22 2.85
C GLN A 111 -7.65 11.61 4.26
N PRO A 112 -7.82 12.39 5.35
CA PRO A 112 -7.69 11.87 6.70
C PRO A 112 -8.80 10.87 7.03
N GLY A 113 -8.46 9.76 7.68
CA GLY A 113 -9.43 8.71 8.04
C GLY A 113 -9.66 7.64 6.97
N ALA A 114 -9.10 7.83 5.76
CA ALA A 114 -9.16 6.86 4.67
C ALA A 114 -7.82 6.12 4.45
N GLU A 115 -6.90 6.18 5.42
CA GLU A 115 -5.55 5.65 5.27
C GLU A 115 -5.54 4.14 4.95
N ALA A 116 -6.35 3.36 5.66
CA ALA A 116 -6.45 1.91 5.41
C ALA A 116 -6.98 1.59 4.01
N LEU A 117 -7.99 2.34 3.54
CA LEU A 117 -8.51 2.21 2.19
C LEU A 117 -7.46 2.60 1.14
N GLY A 118 -6.77 3.72 1.33
CA GLY A 118 -5.72 4.17 0.43
C GLY A 118 -4.56 3.18 0.34
N ILE A 119 -4.14 2.60 1.47
CA ILE A 119 -3.11 1.55 1.51
C ILE A 119 -3.57 0.30 0.76
N ALA A 120 -4.85 -0.08 0.84
CA ALA A 120 -5.40 -1.19 0.04
C ALA A 120 -5.35 -0.90 -1.47
N TYR A 121 -5.64 0.34 -1.89
CA TYR A 121 -5.48 0.76 -3.29
C TYR A 121 -4.02 0.81 -3.73
N ALA A 122 -3.09 1.20 -2.85
CA ALA A 122 -1.65 1.11 -3.13
C ALA A 122 -1.21 -0.35 -3.33
N ALA A 123 -1.65 -1.27 -2.48
CA ALA A 123 -1.38 -2.70 -2.64
C ALA A 123 -1.98 -3.27 -3.93
N ALA A 124 -3.22 -2.90 -4.27
CA ALA A 124 -3.86 -3.29 -5.52
C ALA A 124 -3.09 -2.75 -6.73
N TYR A 125 -2.67 -1.49 -6.71
CA TYR A 125 -1.83 -0.90 -7.76
C TYR A 125 -0.51 -1.65 -7.92
N LEU A 126 0.21 -1.90 -6.83
CA LEU A 126 1.50 -2.59 -6.86
C LEU A 126 1.38 -4.04 -7.37
N ARG A 127 0.22 -4.67 -7.19
CA ARG A 127 -0.10 -5.99 -7.72
C ARG A 127 -0.46 -5.96 -9.21
N ALA A 128 -1.17 -4.93 -9.67
CA ALA A 128 -1.63 -4.81 -11.04
C ALA A 128 -0.56 -4.25 -11.99
N ALA A 129 0.22 -3.25 -11.53
CA ALA A 129 1.12 -2.49 -12.37
C ALA A 129 2.31 -3.36 -12.86
N PRO A 130 2.69 -3.27 -14.14
CA PRO A 130 3.94 -3.83 -14.62
C PRO A 130 5.12 -3.24 -13.84
N ALA A 131 6.12 -4.06 -13.49
CA ALA A 131 7.28 -3.62 -12.71
C ALA A 131 7.98 -2.37 -13.28
N ALA A 132 8.03 -2.22 -14.61
CA ALA A 132 8.62 -1.07 -15.29
C ALA A 132 7.82 0.24 -15.11
N ALA A 133 6.54 0.15 -14.77
CA ALA A 133 5.66 1.30 -14.54
C ALA A 133 5.60 1.74 -13.07
N ILE A 134 6.15 0.94 -12.14
CA ILE A 134 6.17 1.27 -10.72
C ILE A 134 7.30 2.29 -10.47
N ASN A 135 6.90 3.52 -10.17
CA ASN A 135 7.80 4.61 -9.79
C ASN A 135 7.71 4.90 -8.28
N ALA A 136 8.28 6.02 -7.83
CA ALA A 136 8.32 6.39 -6.41
C ALA A 136 6.96 6.81 -5.83
N GLU A 137 6.03 7.28 -6.68
CA GLU A 137 4.75 7.87 -6.25
C GLU A 137 3.87 6.95 -5.38
N PRO A 138 3.59 5.68 -5.75
CA PRO A 138 2.77 4.81 -4.91
C PRO A 138 3.40 4.55 -3.54
N PHE A 139 4.74 4.48 -3.47
CA PHE A 139 5.45 4.27 -2.20
C PHE A 139 5.43 5.51 -1.32
N ASP A 140 5.61 6.69 -1.91
CA ASP A 140 5.50 7.96 -1.20
C ASP A 140 4.08 8.15 -0.62
N ALA A 141 3.04 7.88 -1.42
CA ALA A 141 1.66 7.92 -0.95
C ALA A 141 1.36 6.91 0.16
N LEU A 142 1.82 5.65 0.00
CA LEU A 142 1.66 4.61 1.02
C LEU A 142 2.34 5.01 2.33
N GLY A 143 3.58 5.50 2.26
CA GLY A 143 4.33 5.93 3.43
C GLY A 143 3.67 7.09 4.17
N GLN A 144 3.19 8.11 3.44
CA GLN A 144 2.47 9.24 4.05
C GLN A 144 1.18 8.81 4.76
N MET A 145 0.42 7.87 4.19
CA MET A 145 -0.78 7.34 4.82
C MET A 145 -0.47 6.48 6.04
N ALA A 146 0.56 5.61 5.97
CA ALA A 146 0.99 4.79 7.09
C ALA A 146 1.47 5.64 8.27
N ASP A 147 2.28 6.66 7.99
CA ASP A 147 2.79 7.59 8.99
C ASP A 147 1.69 8.45 9.63
N ARG A 148 0.74 8.93 8.82
CA ARG A 148 -0.45 9.64 9.31
C ARG A 148 -1.33 8.74 10.19
N LEU A 149 -1.52 7.48 9.82
CA LEU A 149 -2.26 6.50 10.61
C LEU A 149 -1.58 6.26 11.97
N ALA A 150 -0.26 6.08 11.99
CA ALA A 150 0.53 5.94 13.22
C ALA A 150 0.42 7.19 14.12
N SER A 151 0.49 8.37 13.53
CA SER A 151 0.34 9.65 14.23
C SER A 151 -1.06 9.78 14.85
N ARG A 152 -2.11 9.44 14.09
CA ARG A 152 -3.50 9.43 14.58
C ARG A 152 -3.72 8.45 15.73
N ALA A 153 -3.13 7.25 15.65
CA ALA A 153 -3.17 6.24 16.71
C ALA A 153 -2.52 6.75 18.00
N SER A 154 -1.35 7.36 17.88
CA SER A 154 -0.63 7.95 19.01
C SER A 154 -1.40 9.09 19.68
N MET A 155 -2.13 9.90 18.91
CA MET A 155 -2.91 11.03 19.44
C MET A 155 -4.25 10.65 20.09
N ARG A 156 -4.85 9.51 19.70
CA ARG A 156 -6.22 9.13 20.10
C ARG A 156 -6.30 8.10 21.21
N GLN A 157 -5.18 7.58 21.67
CA GLN A 157 -5.12 6.63 22.78
C GLN A 157 -5.82 7.21 24.03
N GLY A 158 -6.88 6.54 24.48
CA GLY A 158 -7.66 6.92 25.67
C GLY A 158 -9.08 7.48 25.41
N LYS A 159 -9.57 7.54 24.16
CA LYS A 159 -10.97 7.91 23.84
C LYS A 159 -11.72 6.74 23.21
N SER A 160 -13.02 6.60 23.50
CA SER A 160 -13.88 5.46 23.07
C SER A 160 -14.05 5.25 21.56
N ASN A 161 -13.39 6.03 20.71
CA ASN A 161 -13.41 5.93 19.25
C ASN A 161 -12.26 5.05 18.72
N ASP A 162 -11.78 4.12 19.56
CA ASP A 162 -10.56 3.33 19.38
C ASP A 162 -10.77 2.11 18.46
N ALA A 163 -11.98 1.55 18.41
CA ALA A 163 -12.24 0.30 17.69
C ALA A 163 -12.01 0.40 16.18
N ALA A 164 -12.43 1.50 15.54
CA ALA A 164 -12.20 1.71 14.11
C ALA A 164 -10.72 1.91 13.80
N LEU A 165 -10.02 2.66 14.65
CA LEU A 165 -8.60 2.91 14.47
C LEU A 165 -7.78 1.64 14.69
N ALA A 166 -8.08 0.85 15.73
CA ALA A 166 -7.50 -0.46 15.96
C ALA A 166 -7.72 -1.39 14.75
N ALA A 167 -8.94 -1.43 14.22
CA ALA A 167 -9.24 -2.21 13.03
C ALA A 167 -8.48 -1.73 11.79
N HIS A 168 -8.32 -0.42 11.59
CA HIS A 168 -7.49 0.12 10.51
C HIS A 168 -6.03 -0.30 10.64
N LEU A 169 -5.48 -0.30 11.85
CA LEU A 169 -4.12 -0.82 12.12
C LEU A 169 -3.99 -2.29 11.74
N GLU A 170 -4.98 -3.12 12.07
CA GLU A 170 -5.00 -4.54 11.67
C GLU A 170 -5.12 -4.73 10.15
N VAL A 171 -5.93 -3.89 9.47
CA VAL A 171 -6.08 -3.92 8.00
C VAL A 171 -4.75 -3.60 7.33
N VAL A 172 -4.07 -2.53 7.72
CA VAL A 172 -2.80 -2.15 7.07
C VAL A 172 -1.67 -3.14 7.37
N ALA A 173 -1.68 -3.77 8.56
CA ALA A 173 -0.73 -4.82 8.90
C ALA A 173 -0.84 -6.03 7.96
N ALA A 174 -2.05 -6.35 7.47
CA ALA A 174 -2.27 -7.41 6.49
C ALA A 174 -1.61 -7.11 5.12
N TYR A 175 -1.38 -5.83 4.81
CA TYR A 175 -0.64 -5.38 3.63
C TYR A 175 0.87 -5.25 3.88
N GLY A 176 1.36 -5.62 5.06
CA GLY A 176 2.77 -5.56 5.42
C GLY A 176 3.21 -4.24 6.04
N VAL A 177 2.31 -3.28 6.28
CA VAL A 177 2.65 -2.04 6.98
C VAL A 177 2.95 -2.35 8.44
N ARG A 178 4.20 -2.11 8.85
CA ARG A 178 4.67 -2.41 10.21
C ARG A 178 4.72 -1.16 11.05
N LEU A 179 4.00 -1.20 12.16
CA LEU A 179 3.97 -0.13 13.15
C LEU A 179 4.58 -0.64 14.45
N THR A 180 5.59 0.07 14.96
CA THR A 180 6.22 -0.19 16.26
C THR A 180 5.67 0.77 17.29
N SER A 181 5.53 0.31 18.53
CA SER A 181 5.05 1.13 19.63
C SER A 181 6.16 1.36 20.66
N PHE A 182 6.30 2.60 21.10
CA PHE A 182 7.25 3.01 22.14
C PHE A 182 6.51 3.74 23.25
N GLU A 183 6.90 3.51 24.50
CA GLU A 183 6.42 4.34 25.61
C GLU A 183 7.37 5.51 25.81
N ARG A 184 6.85 6.74 25.71
CA ARG A 184 7.63 7.97 25.89
C ARG A 184 6.86 8.96 26.74
N ALA A 185 7.47 9.36 27.86
CA ALA A 185 6.89 10.29 28.83
C ALA A 185 5.44 9.89 29.26
N GLY A 186 5.23 8.58 29.49
CA GLY A 186 3.94 8.03 29.92
C GLY A 186 2.86 8.02 28.83
N ARG A 187 3.23 8.24 27.56
CA ARG A 187 2.34 8.09 26.40
C ARG A 187 2.90 7.03 25.46
N MET A 188 2.01 6.24 24.89
CA MET A 188 2.37 5.29 23.85
C MET A 188 2.40 6.01 22.50
N GLN A 189 3.47 5.80 21.75
CA GLN A 189 3.75 6.39 20.45
C GLN A 189 3.87 5.26 19.44
N LEU A 190 2.98 5.22 18.46
CA LEU A 190 3.12 4.37 17.28
C LEU A 190 3.94 5.07 16.21
N CYS A 191 4.84 4.33 15.59
CA CYS A 191 5.70 4.77 14.52
C CYS A 191 5.71 3.73 13.40
N TYR A 192 5.64 4.22 12.17
CA TYR A 192 5.82 3.39 10.99
C TYR A 192 7.30 3.08 10.75
N ASP A 193 7.63 1.86 10.32
CA ASP A 193 9.01 1.43 10.07
C ASP A 193 9.65 2.12 8.84
N GLY A 194 8.82 2.75 8.00
CA GLY A 194 9.28 3.54 6.86
C GLY A 194 9.69 2.72 5.64
N ASP A 195 9.28 1.45 5.53
CA ASP A 195 9.71 0.58 4.43
C ASP A 195 9.37 1.14 3.04
N ALA A 196 8.23 1.80 2.87
CA ALA A 196 7.87 2.48 1.63
C ALA A 196 8.72 3.72 1.37
N PHE A 197 9.06 4.50 2.40
CA PHE A 197 9.96 5.65 2.25
C PHE A 197 11.39 5.20 1.87
N ALA A 198 11.87 4.08 2.41
CA ALA A 198 13.13 3.48 1.96
C ALA A 198 13.09 3.11 0.46
N ARG A 199 11.96 2.61 -0.05
CA ARG A 199 11.77 2.35 -1.49
C ARG A 199 11.75 3.62 -2.33
N VAL A 200 11.20 4.72 -1.81
CA VAL A 200 11.26 6.04 -2.46
C VAL A 200 12.72 6.47 -2.64
N LEU A 201 13.53 6.39 -1.58
CA LEU A 201 14.95 6.76 -1.63
C LEU A 201 15.78 5.86 -2.56
N ALA A 202 15.39 4.58 -2.68
CA ALA A 202 16.02 3.64 -3.60
C ALA A 202 15.59 3.82 -5.06
N THR A 203 14.53 4.60 -5.34
CA THR A 203 14.00 4.79 -6.70
C THR A 203 14.76 5.94 -7.40
N PRO A 204 15.50 5.67 -8.49
CA PRO A 204 16.32 6.69 -9.14
C PRO A 204 15.53 7.92 -9.62
N ALA A 205 14.32 7.69 -10.14
CA ALA A 205 13.44 8.74 -10.68
C ALA A 205 12.60 9.48 -9.61
N ALA A 206 12.81 9.24 -8.31
CA ALA A 206 12.10 9.96 -7.26
C ALA A 206 12.42 11.47 -7.29
N SER A 207 11.38 12.31 -7.18
CA SER A 207 11.54 13.77 -7.16
C SER A 207 12.28 14.25 -5.90
N ALA A 208 12.80 15.48 -5.93
CA ALA A 208 13.44 16.08 -4.76
C ALA A 208 12.49 16.18 -3.56
N GLU A 209 11.22 16.52 -3.82
CA GLU A 209 10.16 16.59 -2.80
C GLU A 209 9.89 15.22 -2.17
N GLN A 210 9.73 14.17 -2.97
CA GLN A 210 9.52 12.81 -2.50
C GLN A 210 10.70 12.32 -1.64
N ARG A 211 11.93 12.61 -2.07
CA ARG A 211 13.13 12.26 -1.31
C ARG A 211 13.21 13.03 0.02
N ALA A 212 12.85 14.31 0.02
CA ALA A 212 12.82 15.12 1.24
C ALA A 212 11.76 14.62 2.23
N HIS A 213 10.54 14.35 1.77
CA HIS A 213 9.49 13.77 2.61
C HIS A 213 9.91 12.42 3.19
N ALA A 214 10.45 11.52 2.37
CA ALA A 214 10.94 10.22 2.81
C ALA A 214 12.05 10.33 3.86
N ALA A 215 13.02 11.22 3.64
CA ALA A 215 14.11 11.45 4.59
C ALA A 215 13.61 12.02 5.92
N LEU A 216 12.71 13.00 5.90
CA LEU A 216 12.11 13.56 7.11
C LEU A 216 11.32 12.50 7.89
N ALA A 217 10.52 11.68 7.21
CA ALA A 217 9.76 10.62 7.85
C ALA A 217 10.66 9.56 8.51
N LEU A 218 11.74 9.14 7.83
CA LEU A 218 12.70 8.15 8.35
C LEU A 218 13.59 8.69 9.47
N THR A 219 13.67 10.02 9.63
CA THR A 219 14.55 10.67 10.60
C THR A 219 13.78 11.33 11.75
N LYS A 220 12.51 10.97 11.96
CA LYS A 220 11.73 11.42 13.13
C LYS A 220 12.39 11.00 14.44
N HIS A 221 12.59 11.96 15.33
CA HIS A 221 13.26 11.72 16.61
C HIS A 221 12.37 10.97 17.61
N GLU A 222 11.05 11.18 17.52
CA GLU A 222 10.04 10.51 18.33
C GLU A 222 9.93 9.01 18.04
N CYS A 223 10.40 8.56 16.86
CA CYS A 223 10.35 7.17 16.43
C CYS A 223 11.63 6.38 16.69
N VAL A 224 12.52 6.90 17.54
CA VAL A 224 13.67 6.16 18.06
C VAL A 224 13.36 5.67 19.46
N ASP A 225 13.55 4.36 19.69
CA ASP A 225 13.35 3.72 20.98
C ASP A 225 14.12 4.45 22.09
N PRO A 226 13.44 4.98 23.13
CA PRO A 226 14.11 5.65 24.25
C PRO A 226 14.97 4.70 25.10
N ALA A 227 14.71 3.39 25.07
CA ALA A 227 15.49 2.38 25.79
C ALA A 227 16.70 1.86 25.00
N MET A 228 16.93 2.36 23.79
CA MET A 228 18.03 1.92 22.93
C MET A 228 19.41 2.13 23.59
N PRO A 229 20.31 1.12 23.56
CA PRO A 229 21.66 1.27 24.09
C PRO A 229 22.43 2.44 23.45
N ALA A 230 23.26 3.14 24.24
CA ALA A 230 23.93 4.36 23.80
C ALA A 230 24.78 4.20 22.52
N LEU A 231 25.42 3.04 22.33
CA LEU A 231 26.22 2.76 21.12
C LEU A 231 25.34 2.60 19.88
N ASP A 232 24.26 1.83 19.98
CA ASP A 232 23.29 1.66 18.89
C ASP A 232 22.60 2.97 18.57
N ARG A 233 22.28 3.76 19.61
CA ARG A 233 21.70 5.09 19.47
C ARG A 233 22.59 6.01 18.65
N ARG A 234 23.89 6.07 18.96
CA ARG A 234 24.86 6.85 18.20
C ARG A 234 24.89 6.44 16.73
N ARG A 235 24.92 5.13 16.44
CA ARG A 235 24.91 4.61 15.06
C ARG A 235 23.64 5.02 14.29
N VAL A 236 22.48 4.95 14.93
CA VAL A 236 21.21 5.39 14.32
C VAL A 236 21.22 6.89 14.07
N ASP A 237 21.70 7.69 15.01
CA ASP A 237 21.75 9.14 14.88
C ASP A 237 22.75 9.60 13.79
N GLU A 238 23.90 8.93 13.67
CA GLU A 238 24.86 9.14 12.57
C GLU A 238 24.23 8.80 11.21
N ALA A 239 23.56 7.65 11.09
CA ALA A 239 22.89 7.26 9.84
C ALA A 239 21.76 8.23 9.43
N ARG A 240 21.06 8.81 10.42
CA ARG A 240 20.02 9.82 10.22
C ARG A 240 20.62 11.14 9.73
N ALA A 241 21.72 11.59 10.32
CA ALA A 241 22.45 12.77 9.87
C ALA A 241 22.94 12.60 8.43
N ASP A 242 23.58 11.46 8.12
CA ASP A 242 24.04 11.13 6.76
C ASP A 242 22.89 11.11 5.74
N LEU A 243 21.70 10.65 6.16
CA LEU A 243 20.52 10.67 5.30
C LEU A 243 20.06 12.10 5.00
N LEU A 244 20.00 12.96 6.01
CA LEU A 244 19.60 14.36 5.85
C LEU A 244 20.60 15.14 4.99
N ASP A 245 21.90 14.91 5.16
CA ASP A 245 22.96 15.57 4.37
C ASP A 245 22.91 15.23 2.87
N ARG A 246 22.38 14.05 2.52
CA ARG A 246 22.22 13.63 1.12
C ARG A 246 21.02 14.27 0.42
N VAL A 247 20.08 14.87 1.15
CA VAL A 247 18.89 15.47 0.56
C VAL A 247 19.24 16.84 -0.04
N VAL A 248 19.05 16.99 -1.34
CA VAL A 248 19.33 18.24 -2.04
C VAL A 248 18.17 19.23 -1.82
N VAL A 249 18.30 20.07 -0.79
CA VAL A 249 17.29 21.07 -0.40
C VAL A 249 17.12 22.19 -1.44
N VAL A 250 18.15 22.48 -2.24
CA VAL A 250 18.13 23.59 -3.23
C VAL A 250 17.01 23.42 -4.25
N ALA A 251 16.72 22.18 -4.66
CA ALA A 251 15.70 21.83 -5.64
C ALA A 251 14.26 21.84 -5.10
N LEU A 252 14.07 22.10 -3.80
CA LEU A 252 12.74 22.15 -3.19
C LEU A 252 12.03 23.51 -3.43
N PRO A 253 10.69 23.51 -3.56
CA PRO A 253 9.89 24.73 -3.52
C PRO A 253 10.15 25.54 -2.24
N PRO A 254 10.05 26.88 -2.29
CA PRO A 254 10.23 27.74 -1.12
C PRO A 254 9.33 27.38 0.07
N THR A 255 8.13 26.88 -0.19
CA THR A 255 7.17 26.45 0.85
C THR A 255 7.63 25.25 1.66
N LEU A 256 8.59 24.47 1.15
CA LEU A 256 9.12 23.25 1.77
C LEU A 256 10.54 23.42 2.32
N LYS A 257 11.10 24.64 2.29
CA LYS A 257 12.45 24.97 2.77
C LYS A 257 12.49 25.48 4.22
N ASN A 258 11.34 25.59 4.87
CA ASN A 258 11.19 26.15 6.22
C ASN A 258 11.33 25.10 7.31
#